data_AF-X1K7G8-F1
#
_entry.id   AF-X1K7G8-F1
#
_cell.length_a   1.000
_cell.length_b   1.000
_cell.length_c   1.000
_cell.angle_alpha   90.00
_cell.angle_beta   90.00
_cell.angle_gamma   90.00
#
_symmetry.space_group_name_H-M   'P 1'
#
loop_
_entity.id
_entity.type
_entity.pdbx_description
1 polymer ?
#
loop_
_entity_poly.entity_id
_entity_poly.type
_entity_poly.pdbx_seq_one_letter_code
_entity_poly.pdbx_strand_id
1 'polypeptide(L)'
;AQDIFRPEKLNLALILSLLAGIFDFVPIVGPLLAGLVITFIVALTSVFQALFVLIALVIIQILEGNLVLPLLFKKFVGMPPALVLIALAIGGKLWGILGAILVIPLAGIIFEILRDYLEKQRQREEKERDVTIL
;
A
#
# COMPACT_ATOMS: atom_id res chain seq x y z
N ALA A 1 25.58 19.94 -4.77
CA ALA A 1 25.35 18.50 -4.47
C ALA A 1 26.12 18.01 -3.23
N GLN A 2 27.37 18.45 -2.99
CA GLN A 2 28.18 17.95 -1.86
C GLN A 2 27.82 18.54 -0.47
N ASP A 3 27.11 19.66 -0.41
CA ASP A 3 26.73 20.32 0.85
C ASP A 3 25.56 19.66 1.63
N ILE A 4 24.95 18.60 1.08
CA ILE A 4 23.91 17.80 1.74
C ILE A 4 24.53 16.78 2.70
N PHE A 5 25.72 16.25 2.39
CA PHE A 5 26.40 15.20 3.16
C PHE A 5 27.27 15.75 4.29
N ARG A 6 26.92 16.92 4.84
CA ARG A 6 27.53 17.36 6.09
C ARG A 6 27.02 16.48 7.23
N PRO A 7 27.89 16.02 8.15
CA PRO A 7 27.49 15.10 9.21
C PRO A 7 26.40 15.68 10.11
N GLU A 8 26.35 17.00 10.31
CA GLU A 8 25.26 17.69 11.02
C GLU A 8 23.88 17.53 10.34
N LYS A 9 23.82 17.48 9.00
CA LYS A 9 22.57 17.33 8.24
C LYS A 9 22.16 15.88 8.07
N LEU A 10 23.12 14.95 8.15
CA LEU A 10 22.87 13.51 8.06
C LEU A 10 21.97 13.04 9.22
N ASN A 11 22.19 13.57 10.43
CA ASN A 11 21.36 13.26 11.60
C ASN A 11 19.90 13.71 11.40
N LEU A 12 19.70 14.89 10.83
CA LEU A 12 18.35 15.40 10.52
C LEU A 12 17.68 14.56 9.44
N ALA A 13 18.39 14.22 8.36
CA ALA A 13 17.87 13.36 7.30
C ALA A 13 17.43 11.99 7.83
N LEU A 14 18.21 11.40 8.74
CA LEU A 14 17.85 10.13 9.39
C LEU A 14 16.56 10.26 10.20
N ILE A 15 16.45 11.29 11.05
CA ILE A 15 15.24 11.53 11.86
C ILE A 15 14.00 11.72 10.98
N LEU A 16 14.12 12.54 9.93
CA LEU A 16 13.01 12.82 9.01
C LEU A 16 12.61 11.59 8.21
N SER A 17 13.57 10.75 7.80
CA SER A 17 13.29 9.49 7.10
C SER A 17 12.60 8.45 7.99
N LEU A 18 12.99 8.39 9.27
CA LEU A 18 12.35 7.51 10.24
C LEU A 18 10.91 7.98 10.52
N LEU A 19 10.71 9.29 10.65
CA LEU A 19 9.39 9.88 10.79
C LEU A 19 8.51 9.55 9.58
N ALA A 20 9.04 9.71 8.35
CA ALA A 20 8.32 9.33 7.13
C ALA A 20 7.89 7.86 7.18
N GLY A 21 8.80 6.94 7.52
CA GLY A 21 8.50 5.51 7.62
C GLY A 21 7.47 5.16 8.68
N ILE A 22 7.44 5.86 9.82
CA ILE A 22 6.41 5.66 10.86
C ILE A 22 5.03 6.09 10.35
N PHE A 23 4.96 7.22 9.66
CA PHE A 23 3.69 7.71 9.13
C PHE A 23 3.16 6.81 8.00
N ASP A 24 4.04 6.22 7.20
CA ASP A 24 3.71 5.36 6.06
C ASP A 24 2.88 4.11 6.43
N PHE A 25 2.80 3.76 7.72
CA PHE A 25 1.89 2.71 8.22
C PHE A 25 0.40 2.99 7.96
N VAL A 26 0.00 4.25 7.83
CA VAL A 26 -1.37 4.63 7.45
C VAL A 26 -1.36 5.11 6.00
N PRO A 27 -1.80 4.28 5.03
CA PRO A 27 -1.75 4.64 3.62
C PRO A 27 -2.49 5.95 3.33
N ILE A 28 -1.98 6.72 2.36
CA ILE A 28 -2.48 8.03 1.94
C ILE A 28 -2.32 9.12 3.01
N VAL A 29 -2.95 8.97 4.18
CA VAL A 29 -2.93 10.00 5.24
C VAL A 29 -1.54 10.18 5.82
N GLY A 30 -0.85 9.08 6.07
CA GLY A 30 0.49 9.04 6.63
C GLY A 30 1.51 9.80 5.78
N PRO A 31 1.74 9.38 4.52
CA PRO A 31 2.68 10.05 3.63
C PRO A 31 2.37 11.53 3.40
N LEU A 32 1.09 11.90 3.33
CA LEU A 32 0.69 13.31 3.19
C LEU A 32 1.08 14.13 4.42
N LEU A 33 0.80 13.64 5.63
CA LEU A 33 1.17 14.33 6.87
C LEU A 33 2.67 14.36 7.07
N ALA A 34 3.37 13.26 6.81
CA ALA A 34 4.82 13.20 6.85
C ALA A 34 5.44 14.20 5.88
N GLY A 35 4.98 14.22 4.63
CA GLY A 35 5.49 15.14 3.63
C GLY A 35 5.26 16.60 4.00
N LEU A 36 4.09 16.94 4.53
CA LEU A 36 3.80 18.28 5.05
C LEU A 36 4.79 18.68 6.15
N VAL A 37 4.95 17.83 7.18
CA VAL A 37 5.82 18.11 8.33
C VAL A 37 7.29 18.20 7.92
N ILE A 38 7.77 17.26 7.11
CA ILE A 38 9.15 17.20 6.63
C ILE A 38 9.47 18.43 5.76
N THR A 39 8.62 18.75 4.79
CA THR A 39 8.81 19.93 3.94
C THR A 39 8.77 21.21 4.77
N PHE A 40 7.87 21.32 5.76
CA PHE A 40 7.81 22.48 6.64
C PHE A 40 9.10 22.64 7.46
N ILE A 41 9.61 21.58 8.08
CA ILE A 41 10.85 21.61 8.87
C ILE A 41 12.05 22.03 8.00
N VAL A 42 12.16 21.49 6.78
CA VAL A 42 13.24 21.86 5.86
C VAL A 42 13.09 23.30 5.35
N ALA A 43 11.86 23.80 5.21
CA ALA A 43 11.61 25.19 4.79
C ALA A 43 12.13 26.21 5.81
N LEU A 44 12.17 25.86 7.10
CA LEU A 44 12.76 26.70 8.15
C LEU A 44 14.28 26.90 7.98
N THR A 45 14.96 26.00 7.27
CA THR A 45 16.39 26.11 6.99
C THR A 45 16.67 26.67 5.59
N SER A 46 15.95 26.21 4.56
CA SER A 46 16.10 26.72 3.19
C SER A 46 14.88 26.40 2.34
N VAL A 47 14.24 27.44 1.80
CA VAL A 47 13.08 27.30 0.89
C VAL A 47 13.44 26.50 -0.37
N PHE A 48 14.64 26.70 -0.92
CA PHE A 48 15.11 25.95 -2.08
C PHE A 48 15.29 24.45 -1.79
N GLN A 49 15.79 24.10 -0.59
CA GLN A 49 15.91 22.69 -0.18
C GLN A 49 14.54 22.07 0.09
N ALA A 50 13.62 22.83 0.70
CA ALA A 50 12.27 22.36 0.95
C ALA A 50 11.50 22.07 -0.34
N LEU A 51 11.66 22.92 -1.36
CA LEU A 51 11.08 22.69 -2.67
C LEU A 51 11.62 21.41 -3.32
N PHE A 52 12.93 21.17 -3.22
CA PHE A 52 13.54 19.94 -3.72
C PHE A 52 13.01 18.70 -2.99
N VAL A 53 12.91 18.75 -1.66
CA VAL A 53 12.37 17.66 -0.83
C VAL A 53 10.89 17.41 -1.16
N LEU A 54 10.09 18.46 -1.32
CA LEU A 54 8.68 18.35 -1.68
C LEU A 54 8.52 17.66 -3.05
N ILE A 55 9.30 18.08 -4.06
CA ILE A 55 9.26 17.45 -5.39
C ILE A 55 9.67 15.98 -5.29
N ALA A 56 10.73 15.67 -4.54
CA ALA A 56 11.17 14.29 -4.34
C ALA A 56 10.07 13.43 -3.69
N LEU A 57 9.42 13.93 -2.63
CA LEU A 57 8.32 13.24 -1.97
C LEU A 57 7.12 13.03 -2.89
N VAL A 58 6.75 14.02 -3.70
CA VAL A 58 5.66 13.88 -4.68
C VAL A 58 6.01 12.79 -5.70
N ILE A 59 7.24 12.76 -6.22
CA ILE A 59 7.69 11.71 -7.14
C ILE A 59 7.60 10.34 -6.47
N ILE A 60 8.09 10.22 -5.23
CA ILE A 60 8.01 8.98 -4.45
C ILE A 60 6.54 8.54 -4.33
N GLN A 61 5.63 9.44 -4.00
CA GLN A 61 4.21 9.10 -3.85
C GLN A 61 3.55 8.65 -5.16
N ILE A 62 3.94 9.25 -6.28
CA ILE A 62 3.48 8.83 -7.61
C ILE A 62 4.02 7.43 -7.94
N LEU A 63 5.30 7.16 -7.66
CA LEU A 63 5.89 5.84 -7.87
C LEU A 63 5.22 4.80 -6.97
N GLU A 64 4.98 5.15 -5.71
CA GLU A 64 4.36 4.26 -4.75
C GLU A 64 2.94 3.90 -5.18
N GLY A 65 2.12 4.91 -5.47
CA GLY A 65 0.72 4.73 -5.87
C GLY A 65 0.55 4.01 -7.22
N ASN A 66 1.43 4.24 -8.19
CA ASN A 66 1.25 3.75 -9.56
C ASN A 66 2.11 2.53 -9.92
N LEU A 67 3.20 2.26 -9.20
CA LEU A 67 4.08 1.13 -9.47
C LEU A 67 4.20 0.21 -8.27
N VAL A 68 4.61 0.72 -7.11
CA VAL A 68 4.91 -0.12 -5.94
C VAL A 68 3.65 -0.82 -5.45
N LEU A 69 2.58 -0.09 -5.16
CA LEU A 69 1.33 -0.67 -4.68
C LEU A 69 0.71 -1.63 -5.71
N PRO A 70 0.59 -1.31 -7.01
CA PRO A 70 0.09 -2.27 -7.99
C PRO A 70 0.97 -3.50 -8.15
N LEU A 71 2.30 -3.40 -8.04
CA LEU A 71 3.20 -4.55 -8.09
C LEU A 71 3.06 -5.43 -6.85
N LEU A 72 2.89 -4.83 -5.66
CA LEU A 72 2.63 -5.55 -4.41
C LEU A 72 1.25 -6.23 -4.44
N PHE A 73 0.22 -5.54 -4.94
CA PHE A 73 -1.16 -6.03 -5.00
C PHE A 73 -1.50 -6.85 -6.25
N LYS A 74 -0.60 -6.92 -7.25
CA LYS A 74 -0.82 -7.59 -8.54
C LYS A 74 -1.26 -9.05 -8.42
N LYS A 75 -0.93 -9.68 -7.29
CA LYS A 75 -1.24 -11.08 -7.00
C LYS A 75 -2.47 -11.30 -6.12
N PHE A 76 -3.03 -10.26 -5.51
CA PHE A 76 -3.89 -10.43 -4.32
C PHE A 76 -5.36 -10.03 -4.48
N VAL A 77 -5.76 -9.39 -5.58
CA VAL A 77 -7.17 -8.97 -5.72
C VAL A 77 -7.70 -9.31 -7.10
N GLY A 78 -7.92 -10.60 -7.33
CA GLY A 78 -8.77 -11.10 -8.43
C GLY A 78 -10.26 -11.06 -8.11
N MET A 79 -10.66 -10.31 -7.07
CA MET A 79 -12.00 -10.36 -6.52
C MET A 79 -13.01 -9.63 -7.43
N PRO A 80 -14.11 -10.28 -7.84
CA PRO A 80 -15.18 -9.64 -8.59
C PRO A 80 -15.73 -8.39 -7.88
N PRO A 81 -15.96 -7.26 -8.58
CA PRO A 81 -16.49 -6.04 -7.98
C PRO A 81 -17.80 -6.24 -7.21
N ALA A 82 -18.65 -7.16 -7.66
CA ALA A 82 -19.89 -7.51 -6.98
C ALA A 82 -19.67 -8.03 -5.56
N LEU A 83 -18.63 -8.86 -5.32
CA LEU A 83 -18.33 -9.37 -3.99
C LEU A 83 -17.81 -8.27 -3.06
N VAL A 84 -17.06 -7.30 -3.60
CA VAL A 84 -16.61 -6.12 -2.84
C VAL A 84 -17.81 -5.30 -2.39
N LEU A 85 -18.81 -5.08 -3.26
CA LEU A 85 -20.04 -4.36 -2.90
C LEU A 85 -20.86 -5.09 -1.83
N ILE A 86 -20.98 -6.42 -1.94
CA ILE A 86 -21.67 -7.24 -0.93
C ILE A 86 -20.93 -7.17 0.40
N ALA A 87 -19.60 -7.34 0.39
CA ALA A 87 -18.78 -7.20 1.59
C ALA A 87 -18.95 -5.82 2.23
N LEU A 88 -18.91 -4.75 1.43
CA LEU A 88 -19.07 -3.37 1.90
C LEU A 88 -20.45 -3.15 2.54
N ALA A 89 -21.53 -3.68 1.95
CA ALA A 89 -22.87 -3.60 2.51
C ALA A 89 -22.96 -4.32 3.87
N ILE A 90 -22.31 -5.49 3.99
CA ILE A 90 -22.27 -6.27 5.23
C ILE A 90 -21.44 -5.54 6.30
N GLY A 91 -20.21 -5.15 5.98
CA GLY A 91 -19.32 -4.44 6.90
C GLY A 91 -19.87 -3.09 7.34
N GLY A 92 -20.45 -2.34 6.40
CA GLY A 92 -21.15 -1.09 6.66
C GLY A 92 -22.32 -1.25 7.61
N LYS A 93 -23.10 -2.33 7.50
CA LYS A 93 -24.21 -2.61 8.41
C LYS A 93 -23.74 -3.03 9.81
N LEU A 94 -22.60 -3.73 9.92
CA LEU A 94 -22.09 -4.23 11.20
C LEU A 94 -21.50 -3.12 12.07
N TRP A 95 -20.64 -2.27 11.49
CA TRP A 95 -19.85 -1.26 12.25
C TRP A 95 -19.76 0.10 11.54
N GLY A 96 -20.65 0.39 10.58
CA GLY A 96 -20.61 1.64 9.84
C GLY A 96 -19.34 1.78 9.02
N ILE A 97 -18.74 2.97 9.05
CA ILE A 97 -17.53 3.30 8.27
C ILE A 97 -16.35 2.40 8.65
N LEU A 98 -16.15 2.12 9.94
CA LEU A 98 -15.05 1.26 10.39
C LEU A 98 -15.21 -0.18 9.90
N GLY A 99 -16.45 -0.70 9.92
CA GLY A 99 -16.76 -2.01 9.37
C GLY A 99 -16.56 -2.06 7.86
N ALA A 100 -16.92 -1.01 7.13
CA ALA A 100 -16.69 -0.90 5.69
C ALA A 100 -15.19 -0.89 5.32
N ILE A 101 -14.34 -0.25 6.13
CA ILE A 101 -12.88 -0.24 5.91
C ILE A 101 -12.27 -1.62 6.17
N LEU A 102 -12.65 -2.27 7.27
CA LEU A 102 -12.09 -3.57 7.67
C LEU A 102 -12.59 -4.74 6.81
N VAL A 103 -13.80 -4.66 6.27
CA VAL A 103 -14.38 -5.78 5.51
C VAL A 103 -13.69 -5.99 4.16
N ILE A 104 -13.11 -4.94 3.55
CA ILE A 104 -12.42 -5.02 2.27
C ILE A 104 -11.20 -5.97 2.34
N PRO A 105 -10.22 -5.76 3.24
CA PRO A 105 -9.07 -6.65 3.34
C PRO A 105 -9.49 -8.06 3.80
N LEU A 106 -10.45 -8.18 4.72
CA LEU A 106 -10.96 -9.49 5.17
C LEU A 106 -11.60 -10.27 4.03
N ALA A 107 -12.45 -9.64 3.24
CA ALA A 107 -13.11 -10.25 2.10
C ALA A 107 -12.10 -10.66 1.02
N GLY A 108 -11.07 -9.84 0.78
CA GLY A 108 -9.96 -10.17 -0.11
C GLY A 108 -9.19 -11.41 0.34
N ILE A 109 -8.85 -11.50 1.63
CA ILE A 109 -8.16 -12.67 2.20
C ILE A 109 -9.01 -13.94 2.05
N ILE A 110 -10.30 -13.88 2.42
CA ILE A 110 -11.22 -15.02 2.32
C ILE A 110 -11.35 -15.46 0.85
N PHE A 111 -11.56 -14.50 -0.06
CA PHE A 111 -11.70 -14.78 -1.48
C PHE A 111 -10.47 -15.47 -2.06
N GLU A 112 -9.27 -14.99 -1.73
CA GLU A 112 -8.02 -15.56 -2.22
C GLU A 112 -7.80 -16.99 -1.69
N ILE A 113 -8.09 -17.24 -0.42
CA ILE A 113 -8.02 -18.60 0.16
C ILE A 113 -8.99 -19.56 -0.55
N LEU A 114 -10.23 -19.14 -0.76
CA LEU A 114 -11.24 -19.96 -1.45
C LEU A 114 -10.83 -20.23 -2.89
N ARG A 115 -10.33 -19.21 -3.59
CA ARG A 115 -9.86 -19.32 -4.96
C ARG A 115 -8.71 -20.31 -5.08
N ASP A 116 -7.67 -20.19 -4.26
CA ASP A 116 -6.52 -21.10 -4.26
C ASP A 116 -6.93 -22.54 -3.93
N TYR A 117 -7.89 -22.72 -3.00
CA TYR A 117 -8.43 -24.04 -2.68
C TYR A 117 -9.18 -24.68 -3.87
N LEU A 118 -10.04 -23.91 -4.56
CA LEU A 118 -10.80 -24.38 -5.72
C LEU A 118 -9.90 -24.65 -6.93
N GLU A 119 -8.91 -23.80 -7.20
CA GLU A 119 -7.93 -24.00 -8.28
C GLU A 119 -7.13 -25.29 -8.06
N LYS A 120 -6.73 -25.58 -6.81
CA LYS A 120 -6.04 -26.85 -6.46
C LYS A 120 -6.91 -28.09 -6.66
N GLN A 121 -8.21 -28.02 -6.39
CA GLN A 121 -9.10 -29.17 -6.63
C GLN A 121 -9.25 -29.46 -8.12
N ARG A 122 -9.47 -28.41 -8.93
CA ARG A 122 -9.64 -28.55 -10.38
C ARG A 122 -8.41 -29.17 -11.06
N GLN A 123 -7.20 -28.79 -10.61
CA GLN A 123 -5.95 -29.38 -11.11
C GLN A 123 -5.78 -30.86 -10.75
N ARG A 124 -6.35 -31.31 -9.62
CA ARG A 124 -6.32 -32.75 -9.25
C ARG A 124 -7.24 -33.57 -10.14
N GLU A 125 -8.45 -33.08 -10.39
CA GLU A 125 -9.43 -33.73 -11.27
C GLU A 125 -8.92 -33.85 -12.71
N GLU A 126 -8.25 -32.82 -13.23
CA GLU A 126 -7.65 -32.85 -14.57
C GLU A 126 -6.52 -33.90 -14.66
N LYS A 127 -5.64 -33.98 -13.64
CA LYS A 127 -4.58 -35.01 -13.60
C LYS A 127 -5.13 -36.44 -13.52
N GLU A 128 -6.21 -36.68 -12.76
CA GLU A 128 -6.82 -38.00 -12.67
C GLU A 128 -7.51 -38.43 -13.97
N ARG A 129 -8.11 -37.48 -14.70
CA ARG A 129 -8.70 -37.75 -16.02
C ARG A 129 -7.64 -38.10 -17.06
N ASP A 130 -6.52 -37.38 -17.10
CA ASP A 130 -5.43 -37.67 -18.05
C ASP A 130 -4.80 -39.04 -17.80
N VAL A 131 -4.69 -39.47 -16.53
CA VAL A 131 -4.20 -40.82 -16.18
C VAL A 131 -5.21 -41.92 -16.57
N THR A 132 -6.51 -41.62 -16.56
CA THR A 132 -7.56 -42.61 -16.90
C THR A 132 -7.70 -42.83 -18.42
N ILE A 133 -7.24 -41.88 -19.25
CA ILE A 133 -7.36 -41.93 -20.72
C ILE A 133 -6.15 -42.61 -21.40
N LEU A 134 -5.09 -42.91 -20.64
CA LEU A 134 -3.89 -43.65 -21.09
C LEU A 134 -3.99 -45.16 -20.78
#